data_AF-A0A2E7RR32-F1
#
_entry.id   AF-A0A2E7RR32-F1
#
_cell.length_a   1.000
_cell.length_b   1.000
_cell.length_c   1.000
_cell.angle_alpha   90.00
_cell.angle_beta   90.00
_cell.angle_gamma   90.00
#
_symmetry.space_group_name_H-M   'P 1'
#
loop_
_entity.id
_entity.type
_entity.pdbx_description
1 polymer ?
#
loop_
_entity_poly.entity_id
_entity_poly.type
_entity_poly.pdbx_seq_one_letter_code
_entity_poly.pdbx_strand_id
1 'polypeptide(L)' 'NECVEKIATKIISENISPANPPHDVISYLQKYAISLGVDTSLTEELVNESFFYLDLKNARDVDPLTKGDQFGAGFS' A
#
# COMPACT_ATOMS: atom_id res chain seq x y z
N ASN A 1 11.28 5.06 -6.24
CA ASN A 1 10.46 5.54 -7.37
C ASN A 1 9.65 6.72 -6.85
N GLU A 2 9.92 7.96 -7.31
CA GLU A 2 9.36 9.18 -6.68
C GLU A 2 7.83 9.23 -6.74
N CYS A 3 7.23 8.68 -7.80
CA CYS A 3 5.77 8.63 -7.93
C CYS A 3 5.14 7.68 -6.90
N VAL A 4 5.75 6.52 -6.66
CA VAL A 4 5.31 5.54 -5.65
C VAL A 4 5.28 6.19 -4.28
N GLU A 5 6.33 6.92 -3.91
CA GLU A 5 6.40 7.60 -2.61
C GLU A 5 5.33 8.71 -2.48
N LYS A 6 5.06 9.46 -3.56
CA LYS A 6 3.99 10.49 -3.58
C LYS A 6 2.60 9.88 -3.44
N ILE A 7 2.32 8.77 -4.13
CA ILE A 7 1.04 8.05 -4.04
C ILE A 7 0.90 7.43 -2.64
N ALA A 8 1.94 6.76 -2.14
CA ALA A 8 1.98 6.19 -0.78
C ALA A 8 1.75 7.27 0.30
N THR A 9 2.36 8.44 0.15
CA THR A 9 2.11 9.58 1.05
C THR A 9 0.66 10.01 1.01
N LYS A 10 0.03 10.05 -0.18
CA LYS A 10 -1.38 10.41 -0.32
C LYS A 10 -2.30 9.39 0.36
N ILE A 11 -2.03 8.08 0.17
CA ILE A 11 -2.74 6.97 0.85
C ILE A 11 -2.70 7.15 2.37
N ILE A 12 -1.52 7.41 2.95
CA ILE A 12 -1.37 7.65 4.39
C ILE A 12 -2.12 8.93 4.80
N SER A 13 -1.94 10.03 4.08
CA SER A 13 -2.50 11.34 4.45
C SER A 13 -4.03 11.37 4.46
N GLU A 14 -4.65 10.56 3.60
CA GLU A 14 -6.11 10.46 3.48
C GLU A 14 -6.67 9.26 4.25
N ASN A 15 -5.85 8.56 5.03
CA ASN A 15 -6.23 7.40 5.83
C ASN A 15 -6.93 6.31 4.98
N ILE A 16 -6.42 6.09 3.78
CA ILE A 16 -6.92 5.07 2.87
C ILE A 16 -6.39 3.72 3.37
N SER A 17 -7.31 2.80 3.68
CA SER A 17 -6.94 1.44 4.07
C SER A 17 -6.21 0.74 2.92
N PRO A 18 -4.98 0.22 3.15
CA PRO A 18 -4.28 -0.59 2.16
C PRO A 18 -4.92 -1.98 2.00
N ALA A 19 -5.68 -2.43 2.99
CA ALA A 19 -6.39 -3.71 2.94
C ALA A 19 -7.66 -3.58 2.07
N ASN A 20 -7.61 -4.21 0.89
CA ASN A 20 -8.70 -4.34 -0.08
C ASN A 20 -9.38 -3.00 -0.46
N PRO A 21 -8.64 -2.07 -1.10
CA PRO A 21 -9.18 -0.79 -1.52
C PRO A 21 -10.33 -0.97 -2.54
N PRO A 22 -11.46 -0.26 -2.38
CA PRO A 22 -12.55 -0.33 -3.34
C PRO A 22 -12.13 0.25 -4.71
N HIS A 23 -12.80 -0.18 -5.78
CA HIS A 23 -12.46 0.22 -7.14
C HIS A 23 -12.44 1.75 -7.35
N ASP A 24 -13.32 2.49 -6.67
CA ASP A 24 -13.37 3.96 -6.75
C ASP A 24 -12.11 4.61 -6.16
N VAL A 25 -11.54 4.02 -5.11
CA VAL A 25 -10.28 4.48 -4.49
C VAL A 25 -9.10 4.20 -5.42
N ILE A 26 -9.06 3.01 -6.05
CA ILE A 26 -8.05 2.70 -7.06
C ILE A 26 -8.11 3.69 -8.21
N SER A 27 -9.31 3.93 -8.76
CA SER A 27 -9.54 4.90 -9.82
C SER A 27 -9.13 6.33 -9.43
N TYR A 28 -9.40 6.73 -8.19
CA TYR A 28 -8.98 8.02 -7.64
C TYR A 28 -7.45 8.15 -7.57
N LEU A 29 -6.76 7.12 -7.08
CA LEU A 29 -5.30 7.11 -7.00
C LEU A 29 -4.64 7.04 -8.37
N GLN A 30 -5.24 6.33 -9.33
CA GLN A 30 -4.78 6.35 -10.73
C GLN A 30 -4.90 7.75 -11.34
N LYS A 31 -6.02 8.46 -11.11
CA LYS A 31 -6.18 9.87 -11.54
C LYS A 31 -5.13 10.78 -10.92
N TYR A 32 -4.79 10.55 -9.66
CA TYR A 32 -3.69 11.27 -9.00
C TYR A 32 -2.33 10.94 -9.63
N ALA A 33 -2.06 9.67 -9.96
CA ALA A 33 -0.84 9.31 -10.67
C ALA A 33 -0.75 10.02 -12.04
N ILE A 34 -1.85 10.11 -12.79
CA ILE A 34 -1.92 10.87 -14.05
C ILE A 34 -1.59 12.35 -13.82
N SER A 35 -2.09 12.97 -12.74
CA SER A 35 -1.77 14.37 -12.43
C SER A 35 -0.31 14.60 -12.04
N LEU A 36 0.42 13.55 -11.67
CA LEU A 36 1.87 13.56 -11.47
C LEU A 36 2.66 13.37 -12.78
N GLY A 37 1.98 13.18 -13.92
CA GLY A 37 2.60 12.99 -15.24
C GLY A 37 2.86 11.52 -15.60
N VAL A 38 2.26 10.57 -14.86
CA VAL A 38 2.35 9.14 -15.18
C VAL A 38 1.44 8.80 -16.36
N ASP A 39 1.95 7.98 -17.29
CA ASP A 39 1.15 7.46 -18.40
C ASP A 39 0.00 6.59 -17.89
N THR A 40 -1.19 6.76 -18.47
CA THR A 40 -2.40 6.01 -18.08
C THR A 40 -2.19 4.50 -18.03
N SER A 41 -1.38 3.93 -18.93
CA SER A 41 -1.07 2.50 -18.99
C SER A 41 -0.25 1.98 -17.81
N LEU A 42 0.46 2.87 -17.10
CA LEU A 42 1.33 2.53 -15.96
C LEU A 42 0.67 2.85 -14.61
N THR A 43 -0.45 3.58 -14.60
CA THR A 43 -1.08 4.06 -13.36
C THR A 43 -1.54 2.92 -12.46
N GLU A 44 -2.07 1.84 -13.01
CA GLU A 44 -2.51 0.67 -12.25
C GLU A 44 -1.34 -0.02 -11.54
N GLU A 45 -0.26 -0.27 -12.28
CA GLU A 45 0.96 -0.88 -11.72
C GLU A 45 1.55 -0.01 -10.61
N LEU A 46 1.68 1.30 -10.83
CA LEU A 46 2.22 2.25 -9.85
C LEU A 46 1.36 2.35 -8.58
N VAL A 47 0.03 2.33 -8.71
CA VAL A 47 -0.86 2.33 -7.55
C VAL A 47 -0.70 1.05 -6.74
N ASN A 48 -0.65 -0.11 -7.40
CA ASN A 48 -0.42 -1.40 -6.73
C ASN A 48 0.96 -1.46 -6.06
N GLU A 49 2.00 -0.98 -6.73
CA GLU A 49 3.35 -0.87 -6.15
C GLU A 49 3.37 0.04 -4.91
N SER A 50 2.55 1.10 -4.90
CA SER A 50 2.44 2.02 -3.76
C SER A 50 1.80 1.37 -2.53
N PHE A 51 0.76 0.54 -2.72
CA PHE A 51 0.21 -0.27 -1.62
C PHE A 51 1.24 -1.27 -1.10
N PHE A 52 1.93 -1.98 -2.00
CA PHE A 52 2.95 -2.94 -1.62
C PHE A 52 4.16 -2.29 -0.90
N TYR A 53 4.57 -1.10 -1.34
CA TYR A 53 5.60 -0.30 -0.68
C TYR A 53 5.22 0.04 0.77
N LEU A 54 3.95 0.40 1.00
CA LEU A 54 3.43 0.67 2.35
C LEU A 54 3.44 -0.60 3.21
N ASP A 55 2.99 -1.73 2.65
CA ASP A 55 2.99 -3.01 3.36
C ASP A 55 4.41 -3.42 3.78
N LEU A 56 5.41 -3.27 2.89
CA LEU A 56 6.82 -3.53 3.22
C LEU A 56 7.35 -2.58 4.30
N LYS A 57 6.98 -1.30 4.24
CA LYS A 57 7.42 -0.29 5.20
C LYS A 57 6.81 -0.58 6.58
N ASN A 58 5.54 -0.93 6.63
CA ASN A 58 4.84 -1.32 7.86
C ASN A 58 5.36 -2.65 8.41
N ALA A 59 5.66 -3.64 7.55
CA ALA A 59 6.18 -4.94 7.96
C ALA A 59 7.58 -4.86 8.58
N ARG A 60 8.42 -3.89 8.18
CA ARG A 60 9.71 -3.62 8.82
C ARG A 60 9.57 -3.03 10.23
N ASP A 61 8.43 -2.41 10.53
CA ASP A 61 8.11 -1.84 11.85
C ASP A 61 7.42 -2.85 12.79
N VAL A 62 7.02 -4.03 12.27
CA VAL A 62 6.53 -5.13 13.10
C VAL A 62 7.74 -5.90 13.62
N ASP A 63 8.12 -5.64 14.87
CA ASP A 63 9.08 -6.45 15.61
C ASP A 63 8.60 -7.93 15.59
N PRO A 64 9.40 -8.88 15.06
CA PRO A 64 9.06 -10.30 15.04
C PRO A 64 8.73 -10.86 16.43
N LEU A 65 9.26 -10.24 17.49
CA LEU A 65 9.02 -10.63 18.87
C LEU A 65 7.60 -10.28 19.37
N THR A 66 6.88 -9.35 18.73
CA THR A 66 5.51 -9.00 19.13
C THR A 66 4.48 -10.01 18.62
N LYS A 67 4.83 -10.86 17.64
CA LYS A 67 4.01 -12.00 17.18
C LYS A 67 4.53 -13.34 17.71
N GLY A 68 5.15 -13.34 18.88
CA GLY A 68 5.74 -14.53 19.52
C GLY A 68 4.76 -15.62 19.98
N ASP A 69 3.44 -15.39 19.95
CA ASP A 69 2.48 -16.26 20.66
C ASP A 69 1.49 -17.06 19.78
N GLN A 70 1.54 -16.94 18.45
CA GLN A 70 0.57 -17.63 17.58
C GLN A 70 1.09 -18.90 16.88
N PHE A 71 2.36 -19.29 17.08
CA PHE A 71 2.91 -20.54 16.54
C PHE A 71 2.79 -21.75 17.48
N GLY A 72 2.16 -21.60 18.67
CA GLY A 72 2.25 -22.58 19.76
C GLY A 72 0.96 -23.26 20.24
N ALA A 73 -0.18 -23.13 19.57
CA ALA A 73 -1.44 -23.72 20.03
C ALA A 73 -2.25 -24.35 18.89
N GLY A 74 -1.76 -25.45 18.33
CA GLY A 74 -2.43 -26.13 17.21
C GLY A 74 -2.04 -27.57 16.94
N PHE A 75 -1.50 -28.28 17.94
CA PHE A 75 -1.40 -29.74 17.92
C PHE A 75 -2.04 -30.28 19.19
N SER A 76 -3.32 -30.63 19.09
CA SER A 76 -4.02 -31.54 20.01
C SER A 76 -5.05 -32.32 19.23
#